data_AF-A0A4V2LLY2-F1
#
_entry.id   AF-A0A4V2LLY2-F1
#
_cell.length_a   1.000
_cell.length_b   1.000
_cell.length_c   1.000
_cell.angle_alpha   90.00
_cell.angle_beta   90.00
_cell.angle_gamma   90.00
#
_symmetry.space_group_name_H-M   'P 1'
#
loop_
_entity.id
_entity.type
_entity.pdbx_description
1 polymer ?
#
loop_
_entity_poly.entity_id
_entity_poly.type
_entity_poly.pdbx_seq_one_letter_code
_entity_poly.pdbx_strand_id
1 'polypeptide(L)'
;MIHKKKLAYVFIIFLFQTSYVKACLVNTLKERNMQVVQIGKNTILNGSPIQMYELMSPLCSLECYMKSLDKKNIRFSKQGSLFYIAENGGTTIQVFSSNQQSFSGRVVCPSKAKYKLLQLPDYIKIKKATTDFQSEDYGEINRTMVFKNFKRMDYQGLISQLKKKSKNSDVNDAFSYFDLGNGYELNLIFDIRKSIGTLVIVNVRKSNLNEK
;
A
#
# COMPACT_ATOMS: atom_id res chain seq x y z
N MET A 1 -9.96 -39.64 21.85
CA MET A 1 -9.41 -39.62 20.46
C MET A 1 -9.95 -38.44 19.62
N ILE A 2 -10.15 -37.25 20.22
CA ILE A 2 -10.83 -36.09 19.57
C ILE A 2 -9.89 -34.88 19.38
N HIS A 3 -8.76 -34.81 20.09
CA HIS A 3 -7.84 -33.66 20.00
C HIS A 3 -6.93 -33.64 18.77
N LYS A 4 -6.53 -34.80 18.22
CA LYS A 4 -5.64 -34.84 17.05
C LYS A 4 -6.31 -34.34 15.75
N LYS A 5 -7.64 -34.46 15.62
CA LYS A 5 -8.39 -34.02 14.43
C LYS A 5 -8.56 -32.51 14.34
N LYS A 6 -8.69 -31.81 15.48
CA LYS A 6 -8.80 -30.34 15.49
C LYS A 6 -7.47 -29.64 15.19
N LEU A 7 -6.34 -30.21 15.63
CA LEU A 7 -5.01 -29.67 15.34
C LEU A 7 -4.67 -29.75 13.84
N ALA A 8 -5.05 -30.85 13.19
CA ALA A 8 -4.91 -31.01 11.74
C ALA A 8 -5.76 -29.99 10.96
N TYR A 9 -6.97 -29.69 11.42
CA TYR A 9 -7.83 -28.69 10.79
C TYR A 9 -7.27 -27.26 10.90
N VAL A 10 -6.70 -26.90 12.06
CA VAL A 10 -6.02 -25.60 12.24
C VAL A 10 -4.78 -25.51 11.34
N PHE A 11 -4.02 -26.60 11.20
CA PHE A 11 -2.84 -26.64 10.34
C PHE A 11 -3.21 -26.56 8.85
N ILE A 12 -4.30 -27.21 8.44
CA ILE A 12 -4.85 -27.14 7.07
C ILE A 12 -5.36 -25.72 6.78
N ILE A 13 -6.07 -25.07 7.71
CA ILE A 13 -6.51 -23.68 7.56
C ILE A 13 -5.32 -22.71 7.44
N PHE A 14 -4.23 -22.94 8.18
CA PHE A 14 -2.99 -22.18 8.04
C PHE A 14 -2.29 -22.42 6.68
N LEU A 15 -2.30 -23.66 6.18
CA LEU A 15 -1.72 -24.00 4.87
C LEU A 15 -2.50 -23.38 3.69
N PHE A 16 -3.83 -23.24 3.82
CA PHE A 16 -4.69 -22.68 2.77
C PHE A 16 -4.72 -21.15 2.69
N GLN A 17 -4.03 -20.40 3.56
CA GLN A 17 -3.86 -18.96 3.37
C GLN A 17 -2.77 -18.58 2.38
N THR A 18 -2.02 -19.55 1.85
CA THR A 18 -1.18 -19.37 0.67
C THR A 18 -2.04 -19.34 -0.60
N SER A 19 -2.91 -18.34 -0.68
CA SER A 19 -3.58 -18.03 -1.93
C SER A 19 -2.48 -17.75 -2.96
N TYR A 20 -2.38 -18.63 -3.96
CA TYR A 20 -1.46 -18.52 -5.09
C TYR A 20 -1.87 -17.31 -5.94
N VAL A 21 -1.72 -16.10 -5.42
CA VAL A 21 -2.00 -14.90 -6.18
C VAL A 21 -1.08 -14.92 -7.39
N LYS A 22 -1.68 -14.93 -8.58
CA LYS A 22 -0.96 -14.71 -9.83
C LYS A 22 -0.45 -13.26 -9.77
N ALA A 23 0.68 -13.05 -9.10
CA ALA A 23 1.41 -11.80 -9.23
C ALA A 23 1.75 -11.62 -10.71
N CYS A 24 1.87 -10.37 -11.18
CA CYS A 24 2.35 -10.00 -12.52
C CYS A 24 3.82 -10.42 -12.80
N LEU A 25 4.40 -11.23 -11.90
CA LEU A 25 5.65 -11.93 -12.13
C LEU A 25 5.40 -12.94 -13.26
N VAL A 26 6.22 -12.86 -14.29
CA VAL A 26 6.01 -13.53 -15.58
C VAL A 26 5.76 -15.03 -15.39
N ASN A 27 4.74 -15.56 -16.09
CA ASN A 27 3.98 -16.81 -15.84
C ASN A 27 4.74 -18.16 -15.94
N THR A 28 6.03 -18.15 -15.66
CA THR A 28 6.90 -19.34 -15.46
C THR A 28 7.84 -19.11 -14.26
N LEU A 29 7.49 -18.16 -13.37
CA LEU A 29 8.29 -17.76 -12.19
C LEU A 29 7.52 -17.95 -10.87
N LYS A 30 6.27 -18.43 -10.92
CA LYS A 30 5.67 -19.19 -9.81
C LYS A 30 6.52 -20.43 -9.45
N GLU A 31 7.46 -20.83 -10.31
CA GLU A 31 8.16 -22.12 -10.31
C GLU A 31 9.44 -22.19 -9.45
N ARG A 32 9.84 -21.14 -8.72
CA ARG A 32 11.06 -21.16 -7.88
C ARG A 32 10.81 -20.91 -6.40
N ASN A 33 9.75 -21.50 -5.85
CA ASN A 33 9.37 -21.39 -4.43
C ASN A 33 9.22 -19.94 -3.93
N MET A 34 8.94 -19.00 -4.84
CA MET A 34 8.64 -17.62 -4.48
C MET A 34 7.28 -17.57 -3.81
N GLN A 35 7.23 -16.92 -2.65
CA GLN A 35 6.03 -16.71 -1.87
C GLN A 35 5.63 -15.25 -2.00
N VAL A 36 4.35 -15.02 -2.29
CA VAL A 36 3.79 -13.67 -2.35
C VAL A 36 2.60 -13.55 -1.42
N VAL A 37 2.51 -12.43 -0.73
CA VAL A 37 1.38 -12.08 0.15
C VAL A 37 0.84 -10.73 -0.30
N GLN A 38 -0.46 -10.66 -0.59
CA GLN A 38 -1.07 -9.42 -1.07
C GLN A 38 -1.07 -8.34 0.01
N ILE A 39 -0.66 -7.12 -0.35
CA ILE A 39 -0.72 -5.92 0.49
C ILE A 39 -1.86 -5.06 0.00
N GLY A 40 -2.90 -4.88 0.80
CA GLY A 40 -4.04 -4.07 0.41
C GLY A 40 -4.90 -4.70 -0.67
N LYS A 41 -6.19 -4.37 -0.66
CA LYS A 41 -7.08 -4.56 -1.82
C LYS A 41 -7.35 -3.21 -2.48
N ASN A 42 -7.82 -3.25 -3.72
CA ASN A 42 -8.28 -2.07 -4.47
C ASN A 42 -7.30 -0.89 -4.43
N THR A 43 -6.01 -1.20 -4.62
CA THR A 43 -4.92 -0.25 -4.38
C THR A 43 -4.77 0.74 -5.53
N ILE A 44 -4.56 2.01 -5.19
CA ILE A 44 -4.30 3.10 -6.14
C ILE A 44 -3.04 3.83 -5.67
N LEU A 45 -2.09 4.04 -6.59
CA LEU A 45 -0.88 4.81 -6.35
C LEU A 45 -0.77 5.94 -7.38
N ASN A 46 -0.73 7.18 -6.92
CA ASN A 46 -0.67 8.40 -7.72
C ASN A 46 -1.72 8.44 -8.84
N GLY A 47 -2.92 7.93 -8.55
CA GLY A 47 -4.05 7.86 -9.49
C GLY A 47 -4.05 6.64 -10.42
N SER A 48 -3.02 5.78 -10.36
CA SER A 48 -2.96 4.54 -11.14
C SER A 48 -3.35 3.33 -10.29
N PRO A 49 -4.28 2.48 -10.76
CA PRO A 49 -4.64 1.24 -10.07
C PRO A 49 -3.48 0.23 -10.15
N ILE A 50 -3.16 -0.36 -9.01
CA ILE A 50 -2.05 -1.33 -8.88
C ILE A 50 -2.48 -2.56 -8.08
N GLN A 51 -1.64 -3.58 -8.07
CA GLN A 51 -1.67 -4.64 -7.07
C GLN A 51 -0.30 -4.67 -6.40
N MET A 52 -0.26 -4.85 -5.08
CA MET A 52 0.97 -4.89 -4.32
C MET A 52 1.11 -6.19 -3.56
N TYR A 53 2.34 -6.67 -3.46
CA TYR A 53 2.66 -7.92 -2.79
C TYR A 53 3.95 -7.79 -1.99
N GLU A 54 4.00 -8.38 -0.80
CA GLU A 54 5.27 -8.80 -0.23
C GLU A 54 5.75 -10.03 -0.99
N LEU A 55 7.04 -10.09 -1.28
CA LEU A 55 7.70 -11.16 -2.01
C LEU A 55 8.85 -11.69 -1.17
N MET A 56 8.91 -13.01 -1.07
CA MET A 56 10.05 -13.74 -0.54
C MET A 56 10.46 -14.80 -1.56
N SER A 57 11.74 -14.82 -1.94
CA SER A 57 12.35 -15.88 -2.73
C SER A 57 13.41 -16.58 -1.89
N PRO A 58 13.09 -17.71 -1.24
CA PRO A 58 14.00 -18.37 -0.31
C PRO A 58 15.12 -19.16 -1.00
N LEU A 59 14.95 -19.51 -2.28
CA LEU A 59 15.82 -20.44 -3.00
C LEU A 59 16.31 -19.90 -4.35
N CYS A 60 16.08 -18.62 -4.62
CA CYS A 60 16.61 -17.95 -5.80
C CYS A 60 16.99 -16.54 -5.39
N SER A 61 18.28 -16.21 -5.51
CA SER A 61 18.76 -14.84 -5.35
C SER A 61 18.22 -13.92 -6.45
N LEU A 62 18.39 -12.61 -6.27
CA LEU A 62 18.02 -11.64 -7.30
C LEU A 62 18.77 -11.92 -8.63
N GLU A 63 20.05 -12.29 -8.57
CA GLU A 63 20.83 -12.68 -9.75
C GLU A 63 20.30 -13.94 -10.44
N CYS A 64 19.91 -14.94 -9.65
CA CYS A 64 19.24 -16.15 -10.14
C CYS A 64 17.94 -15.78 -10.89
N TYR A 65 17.19 -14.82 -10.38
CA TYR A 65 15.97 -14.32 -11.00
C TYR A 65 16.25 -13.54 -12.29
N MET A 66 17.24 -12.63 -12.28
CA MET A 66 17.71 -11.89 -13.46
C MET A 66 18.12 -12.84 -14.59
N LYS A 67 18.97 -13.84 -14.31
CA LYS A 67 19.37 -14.87 -15.29
C LYS A 67 18.17 -15.61 -15.88
N SER A 68 17.11 -15.80 -15.08
CA SER A 68 15.88 -16.48 -15.54
C SER A 68 15.05 -15.60 -16.46
N LEU A 69 15.06 -14.27 -16.25
CA LEU A 69 14.43 -13.29 -17.15
C LEU A 69 15.23 -13.15 -18.45
N ASP A 70 16.56 -13.08 -18.37
CA ASP A 70 17.46 -13.03 -19.53
C ASP A 70 17.25 -14.22 -20.47
N LYS A 71 17.20 -15.44 -19.91
CA LYS A 71 16.92 -16.68 -20.68
C LYS A 71 15.60 -16.64 -21.45
N LYS A 72 14.65 -15.81 -21.01
CA LYS A 72 13.33 -15.64 -21.65
C LYS A 72 13.25 -14.37 -22.51
N ASN A 73 14.38 -13.67 -22.70
CA ASN A 73 14.45 -12.38 -23.39
C ASN A 73 13.54 -11.30 -22.78
N ILE A 74 13.30 -11.37 -21.47
CA ILE A 74 12.48 -10.40 -20.76
C ILE A 74 13.37 -9.24 -20.32
N ARG A 75 13.06 -8.03 -20.79
CA ARG A 75 13.82 -6.84 -20.44
C ARG A 75 13.59 -6.46 -18.97
N PHE A 76 14.69 -6.24 -18.25
CA PHE A 76 14.68 -5.70 -16.90
C PHE A 76 15.78 -4.66 -16.71
N SER A 77 15.68 -3.88 -15.64
CA SER A 77 16.70 -2.93 -15.20
C SER A 77 16.75 -2.87 -13.68
N LYS A 78 17.91 -2.51 -13.13
CA LYS A 78 18.12 -2.36 -11.69
C LYS A 78 18.74 -1.00 -11.40
N GLN A 79 18.17 -0.26 -10.46
CA GLN A 79 18.70 1.00 -9.97
C GLN A 79 18.59 1.05 -8.44
N GLY A 80 19.73 0.98 -7.75
CA GLY A 80 19.75 0.86 -6.29
C GLY A 80 19.00 -0.40 -5.81
N SER A 81 18.01 -0.20 -4.94
CA SER A 81 17.08 -1.24 -4.45
C SER A 81 15.87 -1.47 -5.36
N LEU A 82 15.69 -0.69 -6.42
CA LEU A 82 14.59 -0.86 -7.36
C LEU A 82 14.99 -1.77 -8.51
N PHE A 83 14.12 -2.72 -8.82
CA PHE A 83 14.23 -3.63 -9.94
C PHE A 83 12.97 -3.52 -10.79
N TYR A 84 13.10 -3.25 -12.08
CA TYR A 84 11.99 -3.05 -13.00
C TYR A 84 12.01 -4.13 -14.08
N ILE A 85 10.84 -4.71 -14.38
CA ILE A 85 10.63 -5.72 -15.42
C ILE A 85 9.62 -5.12 -16.40
N ALA A 86 10.00 -4.99 -17.67
CA ALA A 86 9.20 -4.23 -18.64
C ALA A 86 7.91 -4.92 -19.09
N GLU A 87 7.76 -6.22 -18.82
CA GLU A 87 6.62 -7.00 -19.28
C GLU A 87 5.30 -6.58 -18.61
N ASN A 88 4.17 -6.86 -19.27
CA ASN A 88 2.82 -6.65 -18.72
C ASN A 88 2.51 -5.22 -18.24
N GLY A 89 3.11 -4.21 -18.87
CA GLY A 89 2.92 -2.80 -18.49
C GLY A 89 3.87 -2.31 -17.40
N GLY A 90 4.82 -3.13 -16.96
CA GLY A 90 5.90 -2.75 -16.06
C GLY A 90 5.67 -3.20 -14.62
N THR A 91 6.40 -4.22 -14.18
CA THR A 91 6.46 -4.67 -12.79
C THR A 91 7.65 -4.04 -12.08
N THR A 92 7.45 -3.53 -10.87
CA THR A 92 8.56 -3.07 -10.02
C THR A 92 8.71 -3.95 -8.80
N ILE A 93 9.95 -4.20 -8.39
CA ILE A 93 10.30 -4.87 -7.14
C ILE A 93 11.21 -3.92 -6.36
N GLN A 94 10.75 -3.47 -5.20
CA GLN A 94 11.61 -2.82 -4.21
C GLN A 94 12.27 -3.90 -3.37
N VAL A 95 13.55 -4.15 -3.59
CA VAL A 95 14.34 -5.17 -2.90
C VAL A 95 14.68 -4.66 -1.49
N PHE A 96 14.27 -5.41 -0.47
CA PHE A 96 14.56 -5.10 0.93
C PHE A 96 15.81 -5.83 1.42
N SER A 97 15.96 -7.09 1.03
CA SER A 97 17.13 -7.90 1.35
C SER A 97 17.50 -8.78 0.16
N SER A 98 18.79 -9.01 -0.04
CA SER A 98 19.29 -9.94 -1.05
C SER A 98 20.61 -10.51 -0.58
N ASN A 99 20.77 -11.82 -0.75
CA ASN A 99 22.04 -12.52 -0.56
C ASN A 99 22.24 -13.51 -1.74
N GLN A 100 23.23 -14.40 -1.61
CA GLN A 100 23.58 -15.35 -2.67
C GLN A 100 22.52 -16.43 -2.94
N GLN A 101 21.61 -16.68 -1.99
CA GLN A 101 20.60 -17.75 -2.07
C GLN A 101 19.17 -17.21 -2.17
N SER A 102 18.88 -16.06 -1.57
CA SER A 102 17.53 -15.54 -1.42
C SER A 102 17.44 -14.02 -1.61
N PHE A 103 16.23 -13.54 -1.86
CA PHE A 103 15.90 -12.13 -1.74
C PHE A 103 14.46 -11.94 -1.25
N SER A 104 14.20 -10.78 -0.67
CA SER A 104 12.86 -10.33 -0.31
C SER A 104 12.62 -8.90 -0.78
N GLY A 105 11.36 -8.55 -0.98
CA GLY A 105 11.00 -7.24 -1.45
C GLY A 105 9.50 -7.02 -1.50
N ARG A 106 9.12 -5.87 -2.07
CA ARG A 106 7.74 -5.54 -2.40
C ARG A 106 7.59 -5.47 -3.90
N VAL A 107 6.64 -6.22 -4.45
CA VAL A 107 6.27 -6.21 -5.86
C VAL A 107 5.10 -5.27 -6.05
N VAL A 108 5.17 -4.40 -7.06
CA VAL A 108 4.05 -3.58 -7.52
C VAL A 108 3.77 -3.92 -8.97
N CYS A 109 2.53 -4.33 -9.21
CA CYS A 109 1.97 -4.73 -10.48
C CYS A 109 0.99 -3.66 -10.99
N PRO A 110 0.98 -3.35 -12.29
CA PRO A 110 -0.08 -2.56 -12.88
C PRO A 110 -1.40 -3.35 -12.86
N SER A 111 -2.51 -2.67 -12.57
CA SER A 111 -3.84 -3.26 -12.62
C SER A 111 -4.69 -2.59 -13.70
N LYS A 112 -5.57 -3.36 -14.35
CA LYS A 112 -6.58 -2.81 -15.27
C LYS A 112 -7.89 -2.42 -14.57
N ALA A 113 -8.01 -2.72 -13.28
CA ALA A 113 -9.21 -2.42 -12.52
C ALA A 113 -9.41 -0.91 -12.37
N LYS A 114 -10.66 -0.45 -12.43
CA LYS A 114 -11.00 0.95 -12.20
C LYS A 114 -11.57 1.11 -10.80
N TYR A 115 -10.77 1.65 -9.88
CA TYR A 115 -11.18 1.94 -8.51
C TYR A 115 -11.44 3.44 -8.36
N LYS A 116 -12.46 3.80 -7.56
CA LYS A 116 -12.74 5.20 -7.25
C LYS A 116 -11.86 5.65 -6.08
N LEU A 117 -11.16 6.77 -6.27
CA LEU A 117 -10.45 7.43 -5.18
C LEU A 117 -11.45 7.96 -4.14
N LEU A 118 -11.19 7.66 -2.87
CA LEU A 118 -11.85 8.27 -1.72
C LEU A 118 -11.54 9.76 -1.73
N GLN A 119 -12.56 10.58 -1.99
CA GLN A 119 -12.38 12.02 -2.04
C GLN A 119 -12.22 12.59 -0.63
N LEU A 120 -11.40 13.62 -0.52
CA LEU A 120 -11.46 14.49 0.67
C LEU A 120 -12.79 15.25 0.64
N PRO A 121 -13.37 15.59 1.80
CA PRO A 121 -14.51 16.50 1.85
C PRO A 121 -14.25 17.79 1.06
N ASP A 122 -15.24 18.27 0.31
CA ASP A 122 -15.10 19.38 -0.65
C ASP A 122 -14.65 20.71 -0.03
N TYR A 123 -14.86 20.88 1.28
CA TYR A 123 -14.39 22.05 2.00
C TYR A 123 -12.87 22.04 2.23
N ILE A 124 -12.21 20.88 2.15
CA ILE A 124 -10.74 20.76 2.27
C ILE A 124 -10.11 21.05 0.92
N LYS A 125 -9.62 22.28 0.76
CA LYS A 125 -8.95 22.73 -0.47
C LYS A 125 -7.44 22.72 -0.27
N ILE A 126 -6.80 21.65 -0.71
CA ILE A 126 -5.34 21.51 -0.68
C ILE A 126 -4.80 21.24 -2.08
N LYS A 127 -3.53 21.61 -2.31
CA LYS A 127 -2.85 21.36 -3.59
C LYS A 127 -2.74 19.85 -3.86
N LYS A 128 -2.30 19.47 -5.06
CA LYS A 128 -2.03 18.06 -5.40
C LYS A 128 -0.95 17.47 -4.48
N ALA A 129 -1.19 16.26 -3.99
CA ALA A 129 -0.23 15.52 -3.18
C ALA A 129 1.00 15.12 -4.01
N THR A 130 2.17 15.09 -3.36
CA THR A 130 3.40 14.55 -3.98
C THR A 130 3.37 13.03 -4.05
N THR A 131 2.69 12.40 -3.08
CA THR A 131 2.40 10.96 -3.06
C THR A 131 0.96 10.78 -2.63
N ASP A 132 0.22 9.95 -3.34
CA ASP A 132 -1.18 9.65 -3.06
C ASP A 132 -1.38 8.14 -3.16
N PHE A 133 -1.66 7.50 -2.04
CA PHE A 133 -1.79 6.05 -1.94
C PHE A 133 -3.12 5.71 -1.29
N GLN A 134 -3.90 4.84 -1.92
CA GLN A 134 -5.12 4.28 -1.36
C GLN A 134 -5.06 2.76 -1.34
N SER A 135 -5.52 2.16 -0.24
CA SER A 135 -5.83 0.73 -0.15
C SER A 135 -7.16 0.50 0.57
N GLU A 136 -7.72 -0.68 0.39
CA GLU A 136 -8.85 -1.19 1.16
C GLU A 136 -8.40 -2.42 1.94
N ASP A 137 -8.56 -2.39 3.27
CA ASP A 137 -8.19 -3.47 4.16
C ASP A 137 -9.21 -3.58 5.29
N TYR A 138 -9.56 -4.81 5.69
CA TYR A 138 -10.48 -5.09 6.80
C TYR A 138 -11.83 -4.33 6.77
N GLY A 139 -12.33 -4.02 5.57
CA GLY A 139 -13.58 -3.28 5.41
C GLY A 139 -13.43 -1.76 5.56
N GLU A 140 -12.22 -1.22 5.46
CA GLU A 140 -11.96 0.21 5.49
C GLU A 140 -11.17 0.64 4.27
N ILE A 141 -11.55 1.77 3.66
CA ILE A 141 -10.78 2.41 2.60
C ILE A 141 -9.90 3.47 3.25
N ASN A 142 -8.59 3.33 3.08
CA ASN A 142 -7.58 4.23 3.63
C ASN A 142 -6.84 4.93 2.49
N ARG A 143 -6.87 6.26 2.45
CA ARG A 143 -6.12 7.08 1.48
C ARG A 143 -5.11 7.96 2.22
N THR A 144 -3.84 7.69 2.01
CA THR A 144 -2.70 8.45 2.53
C THR A 144 -2.17 9.40 1.47
N MET A 145 -2.17 10.70 1.77
CA MET A 145 -1.66 11.76 0.91
C MET A 145 -0.52 12.50 1.59
N VAL A 146 0.57 12.73 0.86
CA VAL A 146 1.77 13.41 1.35
C VAL A 146 1.94 14.73 0.63
N PHE A 147 2.19 15.80 1.37
CA PHE A 147 2.43 17.15 0.88
C PHE A 147 3.77 17.65 1.42
N LYS A 148 4.76 17.77 0.54
CA LYS A 148 6.06 18.38 0.88
C LYS A 148 5.92 19.90 0.92
N ASN A 149 6.78 20.56 1.70
CA ASN A 149 6.86 22.01 1.82
C ASN A 149 5.53 22.68 2.23
N PHE A 150 4.75 22.00 3.06
CA PHE A 150 3.49 22.50 3.59
C PHE A 150 3.77 23.57 4.66
N LYS A 151 3.10 24.73 4.57
CA LYS A 151 3.35 25.86 5.47
C LYS A 151 2.57 25.71 6.76
N ARG A 152 3.17 26.10 7.89
CA ARG A 152 2.53 26.09 9.22
C ARG A 152 1.20 26.86 9.24
N MET A 153 1.15 28.02 8.59
CA MET A 153 -0.07 28.84 8.54
C MET A 153 -1.22 28.13 7.80
N ASP A 154 -0.91 27.46 6.69
CA ASP A 154 -1.90 26.67 5.93
C ASP A 154 -2.39 25.49 6.77
N TYR A 155 -1.50 24.87 7.55
CA TYR A 155 -1.84 23.77 8.47
C TYR A 155 -2.75 24.23 9.60
N GLN A 156 -2.43 25.35 10.25
CA GLN A 156 -3.28 25.94 11.28
C GLN A 156 -4.68 26.27 10.73
N GLY A 157 -4.76 26.83 9.51
CA GLY A 157 -6.04 27.06 8.83
C GLY A 157 -6.83 25.78 8.60
N LEU A 158 -6.17 24.71 8.15
CA LEU A 158 -6.79 23.40 7.96
C LEU A 158 -7.31 22.82 9.28
N ILE A 159 -6.52 22.86 10.36
CA ILE A 159 -6.93 22.40 11.70
C ILE A 159 -8.17 23.15 12.17
N SER A 160 -8.17 24.49 12.08
CA SER A 160 -9.32 25.30 12.47
C SER A 160 -10.57 24.98 11.65
N GLN A 161 -10.42 24.69 10.36
CA GLN A 161 -11.52 24.30 9.49
C GLN A 161 -12.09 22.92 9.89
N LEU A 162 -11.22 21.95 10.14
CA LEU A 162 -11.60 20.60 10.53
C LEU A 162 -12.28 20.57 11.89
N LYS A 163 -11.71 21.22 12.91
CA LYS A 163 -12.33 21.35 14.25
C LYS A 163 -13.78 21.85 14.19
N LYS A 164 -14.10 22.79 13.30
CA LYS A 164 -15.46 23.33 13.12
C LYS A 164 -16.44 22.35 12.46
N LYS A 165 -15.95 21.34 11.74
CA LYS A 165 -16.75 20.39 10.97
C LYS A 165 -16.80 19.00 11.59
N SER A 166 -15.88 18.70 12.50
CA SER A 166 -15.78 17.42 13.19
C SER A 166 -16.83 17.26 14.29
N LYS A 167 -17.26 16.02 14.50
CA LYS A 167 -18.01 15.61 15.70
C LYS A 167 -17.09 15.52 16.92
N ASN A 168 -15.89 15.00 16.71
CA ASN A 168 -14.85 14.90 17.73
C ASN A 168 -13.48 15.21 17.12
N SER A 169 -12.57 15.77 17.93
CA SER A 169 -11.21 16.06 17.49
C SER A 169 -10.22 15.97 18.64
N ASP A 170 -9.03 15.43 18.35
CA ASP A 170 -7.88 15.44 19.24
C ASP A 170 -6.70 16.08 18.50
N VAL A 171 -6.08 17.12 19.06
CA VAL A 171 -5.05 17.91 18.37
C VAL A 171 -3.82 18.05 19.24
N ASN A 172 -2.71 17.57 18.69
CA ASN A 172 -1.37 17.65 19.25
C ASN A 172 -0.45 18.43 18.29
N ASP A 173 0.76 18.79 18.75
CA ASP A 173 1.77 19.52 18.00
C ASP A 173 2.33 18.75 16.80
N ALA A 174 2.27 17.42 16.82
CA ALA A 174 2.84 16.56 15.76
C ALA A 174 1.80 15.76 14.98
N PHE A 175 0.62 15.53 15.56
CA PHE A 175 -0.46 14.76 14.96
C PHE A 175 -1.82 15.30 15.39
N SER A 176 -2.84 15.09 14.58
CA SER A 176 -4.20 15.53 14.88
C SER A 176 -5.21 14.54 14.28
N TYR A 177 -6.25 14.25 15.04
CA TYR A 177 -7.34 13.36 14.68
C TYR A 177 -8.66 14.13 14.60
N PHE A 178 -9.49 13.76 13.62
CA PHE A 178 -10.79 14.35 13.37
C PHE A 178 -11.80 13.27 12.96
N ASP A 179 -12.83 13.06 13.78
CA ASP A 179 -14.02 12.31 13.38
C ASP A 179 -14.99 13.27 12.68
N LEU A 180 -15.20 13.07 11.38
CA LEU A 180 -16.12 13.86 10.56
C LEU A 180 -17.55 13.32 10.58
N GLY A 181 -17.78 12.18 11.23
CA GLY A 181 -19.04 11.45 11.25
C GLY A 181 -19.24 10.55 10.04
N ASN A 182 -20.29 9.71 10.11
CA ASN A 182 -20.70 8.80 9.04
C ASN A 182 -19.59 7.86 8.56
N GLY A 183 -18.70 7.46 9.50
CA GLY A 183 -17.57 6.57 9.23
C GLY A 183 -16.39 7.23 8.52
N TYR A 184 -16.34 8.57 8.44
CA TYR A 184 -15.21 9.32 7.90
C TYR A 184 -14.30 9.87 9.00
N GLU A 185 -13.02 9.55 8.90
CA GLU A 185 -12.00 9.99 9.84
C GLU A 185 -10.80 10.57 9.10
N LEU A 186 -10.20 11.63 9.66
CA LEU A 186 -8.97 12.22 9.15
C LEU A 186 -7.90 12.24 10.23
N ASN A 187 -6.73 11.73 9.89
CA ASN A 187 -5.52 11.90 10.66
C ASN A 187 -4.56 12.81 9.90
N LEU A 188 -4.08 13.87 10.55
CA LEU A 188 -3.05 14.76 10.05
C LEU A 188 -1.76 14.54 10.83
N ILE A 189 -0.64 14.42 10.13
CA ILE A 189 0.69 14.34 10.74
C ILE A 189 1.51 15.49 10.19
N PHE A 190 1.85 16.43 11.08
CA PHE A 190 2.63 17.63 10.77
C PHE A 190 3.21 18.18 12.07
N ASP A 191 4.51 18.48 12.09
CA ASP A 191 5.17 19.10 13.23
C ASP A 191 4.98 20.62 13.19
N ILE A 192 4.05 21.14 14.01
CA ILE A 192 3.67 22.56 14.05
C ILE A 192 4.81 23.48 14.49
N ARG A 193 5.86 22.93 15.12
CA ARG A 193 7.04 23.69 15.53
C ARG A 193 7.87 24.13 14.32
N LYS A 194 7.70 23.48 13.16
CA LYS A 194 8.36 23.83 11.90
C LYS A 194 7.52 24.85 11.11
N SER A 195 8.17 25.88 10.56
CA SER A 195 7.51 26.88 9.71
C SER A 195 7.05 26.28 8.37
N ILE A 196 7.82 25.33 7.85
CA ILE A 196 7.56 24.56 6.63
C ILE A 196 7.92 23.10 6.93
N GLY A 197 7.07 22.16 6.51
CA GLY A 197 7.28 20.74 6.77
C GLY A 197 6.58 19.82 5.79
N THR A 198 6.59 18.53 6.09
CA THR A 198 5.80 17.53 5.37
C THR A 198 4.49 17.33 6.12
N LEU A 199 3.36 17.55 5.46
CA LEU A 199 2.05 17.15 5.94
C LEU A 199 1.71 15.78 5.37
N VAL A 200 1.26 14.86 6.21
CA VAL A 200 0.61 13.62 5.80
C VAL A 200 -0.85 13.68 6.23
N ILE A 201 -1.75 13.36 5.31
CA ILE A 201 -3.18 13.23 5.57
C ILE A 201 -3.55 11.76 5.34
N VAL A 202 -4.09 11.10 6.35
CA VAL A 202 -4.71 9.78 6.23
C VAL A 202 -6.22 9.97 6.31
N ASN A 203 -6.90 9.73 5.19
CA ASN A 203 -8.35 9.78 5.07
C ASN A 203 -8.91 8.36 5.10
N VAL A 204 -9.72 8.08 6.10
CA VAL A 204 -10.29 6.77 6.37
C VAL A 204 -11.79 6.85 6.16
N ARG A 205 -12.33 5.89 5.41
CA ARG A 205 -13.77 5.65 5.32
C ARG A 205 -14.05 4.20 5.68
N LYS A 206 -14.81 3.99 6.74
CA LYS A 206 -15.38 2.66 7.05
C LYS A 206 -16.32 2.27 5.92
N SER A 207 -16.11 1.09 5.34
CA SER A 207 -17.02 0.55 4.34
C SER A 207 -18.32 0.19 5.06
N ASN A 208 -19.42 0.83 4.69
CA ASN A 208 -20.72 0.28 5.03
C ASN A 208 -20.84 -1.05 4.30
N LEU A 209 -20.92 -2.16 5.05
CA LEU A 209 -21.11 -3.52 4.51
C LEU A 209 -22.40 -3.67 3.68
N ASN A 210 -23.22 -2.62 3.57
CA ASN A 210 -24.55 -2.62 2.96
C ASN A 210 -24.65 -1.79 1.66
N GLU A 211 -23.55 -1.32 1.07
CA GLU A 211 -23.56 -0.59 -0.23
C GLU A 211 -22.85 -1.39 -1.35
N LYS A 212 -23.10 -2.70 -1.43
CA LYS A 212 -22.76 -3.52 -2.61
C LYS A 212 -24.00 -3.91 -3.37
#